data_AF-A0A1A9BSD4-F1
#
_entry.id   AF-A0A1A9BSD4-F1
#
_cell.length_a   1.000
_cell.length_b   1.000
_cell.length_c   1.000
_cell.angle_alpha   90.00
_cell.angle_beta   90.00
_cell.angle_gamma   90.00
#
_symmetry.space_group_name_H-M   'P 1'
#
loop_
_entity.id
_entity.type
_entity.pdbx_description
1 polymer ?
#
loop_
_entity_poly.entity_id
_entity_poly.type
_entity_poly.pdbx_seq_one_letter_code
_entity_poly.pdbx_strand_id
1 'polypeptide(L)'
;MTTLDERHGEGARDGDEPRGEVALGLAPAYGPATVPLQEPLAAVVAKAGSKAANLARAAGAGLPVLPGFVIPYQAQGDPHSLRRAWQALSDGGSRPLVVRSSSPQEDTEESSLAGQFTSVLDVRGWQDFRTAVRTVLDSARRADGSVAPMAVLVQPMLTARVGGVMFGADPVEGRTDRMLVSAVRGGPDSLVSGEQQGTNYWLSGRGRLLRTEAAEAEPLLTRRELFRLARLARRARQVFGGPQDIEFGFDEDGRLWLFQSRPITSMAARPSRRARLLGPGPVAETLPDQLLPLEEDLWVAPMARGIAAALDIGGTAPRRLLRSAPVLTTVGGRAAADLRLLGAVPP
;
A
#
# COMPACT_ATOMS: atom_id res chain seq x y z
N MET A 1 -43.24 -66.76 -34.29
CA MET A 1 -43.06 -68.22 -34.32
C MET A 1 -41.66 -68.50 -33.82
N THR A 2 -41.38 -69.13 -32.67
CA THR A 2 -42.19 -69.91 -31.72
C THR A 2 -41.29 -70.11 -30.46
N THR A 3 -41.88 -69.99 -29.25
CA THR A 3 -41.58 -70.67 -27.96
C THR A 3 -40.14 -70.77 -27.41
N LEU A 4 -39.85 -70.30 -26.17
CA LEU A 4 -40.06 -70.99 -24.87
C LEU A 4 -39.46 -72.42 -24.84
N ASP A 5 -38.48 -72.73 -23.98
CA ASP A 5 -38.72 -73.20 -22.60
C ASP A 5 -37.42 -73.55 -21.85
N GLU A 6 -37.50 -73.49 -20.53
CA GLU A 6 -36.49 -73.63 -19.48
C GLU A 6 -36.00 -75.08 -19.26
N ARG A 7 -34.88 -75.26 -18.53
CA ARG A 7 -34.87 -75.99 -17.22
C ARG A 7 -33.48 -76.20 -16.56
N HIS A 8 -33.47 -75.90 -15.25
CA HIS A 8 -32.76 -76.52 -14.10
C HIS A 8 -31.21 -76.46 -14.02
N GLY A 9 -30.57 -76.19 -12.87
CA GLY A 9 -31.00 -75.98 -11.49
C GLY A 9 -29.79 -75.93 -10.54
N GLU A 10 -29.96 -75.16 -9.45
CA GLU A 10 -29.36 -75.26 -8.10
C GLU A 10 -27.84 -75.22 -7.84
N GLY A 11 -27.44 -74.29 -6.95
CA GLY A 11 -26.15 -74.26 -6.28
C GLY A 11 -25.94 -72.99 -5.46
N ALA A 12 -26.65 -72.87 -4.34
CA ALA A 12 -26.56 -71.75 -3.38
C ALA A 12 -25.18 -71.62 -2.71
N ARG A 13 -24.66 -70.39 -2.57
CA ARG A 13 -23.81 -69.94 -1.45
C ARG A 13 -23.98 -68.44 -1.17
N ASP A 14 -24.13 -68.14 0.11
CA ASP A 14 -24.23 -66.84 0.77
C ASP A 14 -23.17 -65.81 0.35
N GLY A 15 -23.52 -64.52 0.47
CA GLY A 15 -22.53 -63.45 0.63
C GLY A 15 -23.00 -62.06 0.23
N ASP A 16 -23.63 -61.36 1.18
CA ASP A 16 -23.46 -59.93 1.47
C ASP A 16 -23.79 -58.89 0.37
N GLU A 17 -24.89 -58.16 0.56
CA GLU A 17 -25.00 -56.78 0.05
C GLU A 17 -23.93 -55.91 0.74
N PRO A 18 -23.39 -54.92 0.03
CA PRO A 18 -23.59 -53.58 0.58
C PRO A 18 -24.11 -52.62 -0.47
N ARG A 19 -25.17 -51.93 -0.03
CA ARG A 19 -25.67 -50.66 -0.56
C ARG A 19 -24.48 -49.73 -0.85
N GLY A 20 -24.21 -49.54 -2.14
CA GLY A 20 -23.22 -48.59 -2.64
C GLY A 20 -23.64 -47.17 -2.30
N GLU A 21 -23.06 -46.67 -1.22
CA GLU A 21 -23.00 -45.30 -0.79
C GLU A 21 -22.71 -44.38 -1.99
N VAL A 22 -23.57 -43.38 -2.21
CA VAL A 22 -23.32 -42.31 -3.19
C VAL A 22 -22.13 -41.51 -2.66
N ALA A 23 -20.93 -41.92 -3.06
CA ALA A 23 -19.73 -41.13 -2.87
C ALA A 23 -19.89 -39.83 -3.67
N LEU A 24 -20.34 -38.78 -2.98
CA LEU A 24 -20.13 -37.40 -3.40
C LEU A 24 -18.62 -37.22 -3.55
N GLY A 25 -18.14 -37.43 -4.78
CA GLY A 25 -16.77 -37.20 -5.20
C GLY A 25 -16.43 -35.72 -5.06
N LEU A 26 -16.16 -35.29 -3.83
CA LEU A 26 -15.36 -34.12 -3.57
C LEU A 26 -13.93 -34.48 -3.99
N ALA A 27 -13.63 -34.27 -5.26
CA ALA A 27 -12.26 -34.18 -5.72
C ALA A 27 -11.50 -33.23 -4.78
N PRO A 28 -10.29 -33.57 -4.30
CA PRO A 28 -9.47 -32.61 -3.59
C PRO A 28 -9.33 -31.39 -4.47
N ALA A 29 -9.62 -30.20 -3.96
CA ALA A 29 -9.48 -28.96 -4.72
C ALA A 29 -7.98 -28.68 -4.98
N TYR A 30 -7.42 -29.30 -6.02
CA TYR A 30 -6.04 -29.12 -6.43
C TYR A 30 -5.85 -27.72 -7.02
N GLY A 31 -5.11 -26.86 -6.33
CA GLY A 31 -4.74 -25.53 -6.82
C GLY A 31 -3.58 -25.57 -7.83
N PRO A 32 -3.47 -24.58 -8.73
CA PRO A 32 -2.39 -24.54 -9.73
C PRO A 32 -1.01 -24.34 -9.08
N ALA A 33 0.02 -24.95 -9.68
CA ALA A 33 1.43 -24.84 -9.25
C ALA A 33 1.98 -23.41 -9.35
N THR A 34 1.52 -22.68 -10.37
CA THR A 34 1.91 -21.31 -10.68
C THR A 34 0.71 -20.59 -11.27
N VAL A 35 0.58 -19.30 -10.99
CA VAL A 35 -0.51 -18.45 -11.48
C VAL A 35 0.11 -17.23 -12.18
N PRO A 36 -0.06 -17.05 -13.49
CA PRO A 36 0.35 -15.83 -14.18
C PRO A 36 -0.29 -14.58 -13.55
N LEU A 37 0.42 -13.46 -13.51
CA LEU A 37 -0.09 -12.21 -12.91
C LEU A 37 -1.36 -11.67 -13.59
N GLN A 38 -1.60 -12.06 -14.84
CA GLN A 38 -2.78 -11.65 -15.61
C GLN A 38 -4.03 -12.45 -15.25
N GLU A 39 -3.88 -13.59 -14.58
CA GLU A 39 -5.01 -14.44 -14.20
C GLU A 39 -5.75 -13.87 -12.98
N PRO A 40 -7.10 -13.95 -12.92
CA PRO A 40 -7.88 -13.45 -11.80
C PRO A 40 -7.46 -14.04 -10.44
N LEU A 41 -6.97 -15.29 -10.42
CA LEU A 41 -6.52 -15.95 -9.20
C LEU A 41 -5.28 -15.26 -8.59
N ALA A 42 -4.45 -14.59 -9.39
CA ALA A 42 -3.30 -13.85 -8.89
C ALA A 42 -3.72 -12.60 -8.09
N ALA A 43 -4.93 -12.09 -8.31
CA ALA A 43 -5.50 -10.94 -7.56
C ALA A 43 -6.07 -11.32 -6.19
N VAL A 44 -6.10 -12.62 -5.84
CA VAL A 44 -6.65 -13.10 -4.56
C VAL A 44 -5.57 -13.07 -3.48
N VAL A 45 -5.67 -12.12 -2.54
CA VAL A 45 -4.68 -11.92 -1.46
C VAL A 45 -4.41 -13.19 -0.65
N ALA A 46 -5.44 -13.98 -0.33
CA ALA A 46 -5.30 -15.22 0.42
C ALA A 46 -4.47 -16.30 -0.30
N LYS A 47 -4.28 -16.18 -1.62
CA LYS A 47 -3.51 -17.12 -2.45
C LYS A 47 -2.16 -16.53 -2.88
N ALA A 48 -2.14 -15.27 -3.27
CA ALA A 48 -0.98 -14.62 -3.87
C ALA A 48 -0.20 -13.71 -2.90
N GLY A 49 -0.74 -13.44 -1.71
CA GLY A 49 -0.25 -12.38 -0.82
C GLY A 49 -0.55 -10.98 -1.35
N SER A 50 -0.33 -9.96 -0.52
CA SER A 50 -0.79 -8.60 -0.80
C SER A 50 -0.03 -7.95 -1.96
N LYS A 51 1.30 -8.06 -1.99
CA LYS A 51 2.14 -7.50 -3.06
C LYS A 51 1.77 -8.03 -4.44
N ALA A 52 1.74 -9.35 -4.61
CA ALA A 52 1.40 -9.95 -5.90
C ALA A 52 -0.06 -9.70 -6.30
N ALA A 53 -1.00 -9.73 -5.34
CA ALA A 53 -2.39 -9.43 -5.61
C ALA A 53 -2.60 -7.98 -6.08
N ASN A 54 -1.92 -7.02 -5.47
CA ASN A 54 -1.98 -5.63 -5.89
C ASN A 54 -1.37 -5.45 -7.29
N LEU A 55 -0.26 -6.12 -7.60
CA LEU A 55 0.32 -6.11 -8.95
C LEU A 55 -0.59 -6.76 -10.00
N ALA A 56 -1.26 -7.86 -9.68
CA ALA A 56 -2.22 -8.51 -10.56
C ALA A 56 -3.44 -7.60 -10.84
N ARG A 57 -3.99 -6.95 -9.79
CA ARG A 57 -5.06 -5.95 -9.93
C ARG A 57 -4.63 -4.76 -10.80
N ALA A 58 -3.41 -4.26 -10.57
CA ALA A 58 -2.82 -3.18 -11.36
C ALA A 58 -2.66 -3.59 -12.84
N ALA A 59 -2.13 -4.79 -13.09
CA ALA A 59 -1.96 -5.35 -14.43
C ALA A 59 -3.30 -5.53 -15.15
N GLY A 60 -4.30 -6.11 -14.48
CA GLY A 60 -5.67 -6.27 -15.01
C GLY A 60 -6.35 -4.95 -15.34
N ALA A 61 -5.98 -3.86 -14.67
CA ALA A 61 -6.43 -2.50 -14.98
C ALA A 61 -5.56 -1.77 -16.04
N GLY A 62 -4.58 -2.46 -16.64
CA GLY A 62 -3.68 -1.91 -17.66
C GLY A 62 -2.68 -0.89 -17.13
N LEU A 63 -2.30 -0.98 -15.85
CA LEU A 63 -1.13 -0.27 -15.31
C LEU A 63 0.15 -0.99 -15.78
N PRO A 64 1.28 -0.28 -15.91
CA PRO A 64 2.49 -0.86 -16.50
C PRO A 64 3.23 -1.73 -15.48
N VAL A 65 2.73 -2.93 -15.27
CA VAL A 65 3.33 -3.92 -14.36
C VAL A 65 4.19 -4.89 -15.16
N LEU A 66 5.35 -5.26 -14.63
CA LEU A 66 6.19 -6.29 -15.25
C LEU A 66 5.45 -7.62 -15.33
N PRO A 67 5.60 -8.38 -16.44
CA PRO A 67 5.05 -9.73 -16.50
C PRO A 67 5.66 -10.59 -15.40
N GLY A 68 4.97 -11.67 -15.04
CA GLY A 68 5.42 -12.54 -13.97
C GLY A 68 4.38 -13.57 -13.62
N PHE A 69 4.73 -14.42 -12.66
CA PHE A 69 3.82 -15.39 -12.09
C PHE A 69 4.01 -15.47 -10.57
N VAL A 70 3.01 -16.03 -9.92
CA VAL A 70 2.98 -16.28 -8.49
C VAL A 70 3.03 -17.78 -8.25
N ILE A 71 3.81 -18.22 -7.27
CA ILE A 71 3.70 -19.54 -6.65
C ILE A 71 2.75 -19.34 -5.46
N PRO A 72 1.49 -19.82 -5.53
CA PRO A 72 0.51 -19.55 -4.49
C PRO A 72 0.90 -20.13 -3.13
N TYR A 73 0.39 -19.54 -2.05
CA TYR A 73 0.44 -20.16 -0.75
C TYR A 73 -0.29 -21.52 -0.78
N GLN A 74 0.31 -22.55 -0.19
CA GLN A 74 -0.14 -23.94 -0.26
C GLN A 74 -0.24 -24.49 -1.69
N ALA A 75 0.59 -24.02 -2.63
CA ALA A 75 0.69 -24.62 -3.95
C ALA A 75 1.02 -26.11 -3.83
N GLN A 76 0.09 -26.96 -4.28
CA GLN A 76 0.29 -28.39 -4.43
C GLN A 76 0.43 -28.67 -5.93
N GLY A 77 1.61 -28.34 -6.46
CA GLY A 77 1.85 -28.21 -7.88
C GLY A 77 2.95 -29.12 -8.41
N ASP A 78 2.79 -29.55 -9.64
CA ASP A 78 3.77 -30.32 -10.40
C ASP A 78 5.07 -29.51 -10.67
N PRO A 79 6.27 -30.02 -10.31
CA PRO A 79 7.55 -29.38 -10.59
C PRO A 79 7.79 -29.05 -12.07
N HIS A 80 7.21 -29.81 -13.01
CA HIS A 80 7.36 -29.51 -14.44
C HIS A 80 6.65 -28.22 -14.83
N SER A 81 5.49 -27.94 -14.23
CA SER A 81 4.74 -26.70 -14.47
C SER A 81 5.50 -25.47 -13.97
N LEU A 82 6.12 -25.55 -12.79
CA LEU A 82 7.00 -24.48 -12.29
C LEU A 82 8.22 -24.27 -13.20
N ARG A 83 8.84 -25.35 -13.68
CA ARG A 83 9.98 -25.26 -14.60
C ARG A 83 9.59 -24.61 -15.92
N ARG A 84 8.42 -24.93 -16.48
CA ARG A 84 7.91 -24.29 -17.71
C ARG A 84 7.69 -22.79 -17.51
N ALA A 85 7.05 -22.40 -16.40
CA ALA A 85 6.83 -20.98 -16.09
C ALA A 85 8.16 -20.22 -15.94
N TRP A 86 9.13 -20.82 -15.24
CA TRP A 86 10.48 -20.28 -15.13
C TRP A 86 11.17 -20.15 -16.49
N GLN A 87 11.16 -21.21 -17.33
CA GLN A 87 11.78 -21.19 -18.66
C GLN A 87 11.19 -20.11 -19.56
N ALA A 88 9.86 -19.97 -19.57
CA ALA A 88 9.19 -18.97 -20.39
C ALA A 88 9.51 -17.54 -19.93
N LEU A 89 9.58 -17.28 -18.63
CA LEU A 89 9.84 -15.94 -18.09
C LEU A 89 11.31 -15.52 -18.21
N SER A 90 12.23 -16.47 -17.97
CA SER A 90 13.68 -16.26 -17.99
C SER A 90 14.32 -16.48 -19.36
N ASP A 91 13.55 -16.84 -20.39
CA ASP A 91 14.07 -17.23 -21.70
C ASP A 91 15.17 -18.32 -21.59
N GLY A 92 14.81 -19.40 -20.90
CA GLY A 92 15.73 -20.52 -20.63
C GLY A 92 16.85 -20.20 -19.63
N GLY A 93 16.80 -19.07 -18.93
CA GLY A 93 17.79 -18.63 -17.95
C GLY A 93 18.72 -17.53 -18.46
N SER A 94 18.55 -17.07 -19.70
CA SER A 94 19.33 -15.95 -20.27
C SER A 94 18.99 -14.62 -19.57
N ARG A 95 17.71 -14.45 -19.20
CA ARG A 95 17.21 -13.26 -18.51
C ARG A 95 17.20 -13.48 -17.00
N PRO A 96 17.81 -12.58 -16.20
CA PRO A 96 17.75 -12.66 -14.76
C PRO A 96 16.33 -12.42 -14.25
N LEU A 97 15.99 -13.11 -13.17
CA LEU A 97 14.73 -12.96 -12.47
C LEU A 97 14.93 -12.33 -11.09
N VAL A 98 13.84 -11.78 -10.56
CA VAL A 98 13.70 -11.41 -9.16
C VAL A 98 12.64 -12.31 -8.51
N VAL A 99 12.95 -12.83 -7.33
CA VAL A 99 12.08 -13.70 -6.55
C VAL A 99 11.74 -12.99 -5.24
N ARG A 100 10.46 -12.62 -5.08
CA ARG A 100 9.99 -11.74 -4.01
C ARG A 100 9.00 -12.48 -3.13
N SER A 101 9.12 -12.29 -1.83
CA SER A 101 8.07 -12.63 -0.87
C SER A 101 6.80 -11.82 -1.13
N SER A 102 5.66 -12.46 -0.90
CA SER A 102 4.34 -11.84 -0.94
C SER A 102 3.45 -12.50 0.10
N SER A 103 3.30 -11.84 1.26
CA SER A 103 2.46 -12.33 2.36
C SER A 103 1.15 -11.54 2.46
N PRO A 104 0.02 -12.16 2.88
CA PRO A 104 -1.21 -11.43 3.18
C PRO A 104 -1.04 -10.40 4.29
N GLN A 105 -0.11 -10.61 5.22
CA GLN A 105 0.13 -9.73 6.38
C GLN A 105 1.17 -8.62 6.11
N GLU A 106 1.72 -8.51 4.90
CA GLU A 106 2.80 -7.57 4.58
C GLU A 106 2.33 -6.11 4.40
N ASP A 107 1.08 -5.91 4.00
CA ASP A 107 0.52 -4.60 3.63
C ASP A 107 -0.75 -4.25 4.43
N THR A 108 -0.91 -4.78 5.65
CA THR A 108 -2.04 -4.40 6.54
C THR A 108 -1.70 -3.16 7.37
N GLU A 109 -2.71 -2.33 7.67
CA GLU A 109 -2.59 -1.07 8.43
C GLU A 109 -1.94 -1.25 9.81
N GLU A 110 -2.01 -2.45 10.39
CA GLU A 110 -1.54 -2.78 11.75
C GLU A 110 -0.18 -3.50 11.79
N SER A 111 0.38 -3.93 10.65
CA SER A 111 1.66 -4.65 10.62
C SER A 111 2.70 -3.87 9.84
N SER A 112 3.38 -2.96 10.55
CA SER A 112 4.65 -2.34 10.13
C SER A 112 5.81 -3.36 10.10
N LEU A 113 5.58 -4.60 9.63
CA LEU A 113 6.60 -5.64 9.42
C LEU A 113 7.44 -5.37 8.16
N ALA A 114 7.49 -4.11 7.71
CA ALA A 114 8.32 -3.66 6.61
C ALA A 114 9.77 -4.06 6.90
N GLY A 115 10.36 -4.87 6.01
CA GLY A 115 11.74 -5.33 6.10
C GLY A 115 11.96 -6.75 6.67
N GLN A 116 10.92 -7.48 7.09
CA GLN A 116 11.11 -8.87 7.55
C GLN A 116 11.24 -9.91 6.42
N PHE A 117 10.72 -9.62 5.23
CA PHE A 117 10.66 -10.61 4.16
C PHE A 117 11.72 -10.41 3.08
N THR A 118 12.31 -11.52 2.64
CA THR A 118 13.45 -11.52 1.71
C THR A 118 12.99 -11.38 0.26
N SER A 119 13.76 -10.62 -0.53
CA SER A 119 13.74 -10.67 -2.00
C SER A 119 15.12 -11.10 -2.48
N VAL A 120 15.18 -12.02 -3.43
CA VAL A 120 16.43 -12.50 -4.05
C VAL A 120 16.52 -11.93 -5.46
N LEU A 121 17.57 -11.14 -5.70
CA LEU A 121 17.83 -10.45 -6.96
C LEU A 121 18.79 -11.28 -7.84
N ASP A 122 18.87 -10.92 -9.14
CA ASP A 122 19.78 -11.49 -10.15
C ASP A 122 19.79 -13.02 -10.22
N VAL A 123 18.61 -13.63 -10.11
CA VAL A 123 18.46 -15.09 -10.10
C VAL A 123 18.56 -15.63 -11.52
N ARG A 124 19.58 -16.45 -11.79
CA ARG A 124 19.91 -17.00 -13.11
C ARG A 124 19.99 -18.52 -13.08
N GLY A 125 19.48 -19.17 -14.12
CA GLY A 125 19.49 -20.63 -14.18
C GLY A 125 18.51 -21.30 -13.21
N TRP A 126 18.29 -22.61 -13.42
CA TRP A 126 17.25 -23.36 -12.72
C TRP A 126 17.60 -23.67 -11.26
N GLN A 127 18.88 -23.94 -10.97
CA GLN A 127 19.31 -24.28 -9.62
C GLN A 127 19.19 -23.08 -8.68
N ASP A 128 19.72 -21.92 -9.09
CA ASP A 128 19.64 -20.70 -8.27
C ASP A 128 18.19 -20.24 -8.11
N PHE A 129 17.34 -20.44 -9.12
CA PHE A 129 15.90 -20.19 -8.99
C PHE A 129 15.26 -21.03 -7.88
N ARG A 130 15.54 -22.34 -7.82
CA ARG A 130 15.02 -23.19 -6.75
C ARG A 130 15.54 -22.79 -5.38
N THR A 131 16.82 -22.40 -5.30
CA THR A 131 17.42 -21.88 -4.06
C THR A 131 16.74 -20.60 -3.63
N ALA A 132 16.56 -19.64 -4.54
CA ALA A 132 15.89 -18.37 -4.27
C ALA A 132 14.44 -18.56 -3.79
N VAL A 133 13.66 -19.42 -4.44
CA VAL A 133 12.30 -19.76 -4.00
C VAL A 133 12.31 -20.34 -2.58
N ARG A 134 13.25 -21.24 -2.27
CA ARG A 134 13.39 -21.80 -0.92
C ARG A 134 13.74 -20.72 0.11
N THR A 135 14.71 -19.86 -0.19
CA THR A 135 15.11 -18.75 0.68
C THR A 135 13.92 -17.84 1.00
N VAL A 136 13.10 -17.50 0.00
CA VAL A 136 11.90 -16.69 0.20
C VAL A 136 10.86 -17.42 1.07
N LEU A 137 10.61 -18.71 0.82
CA LEU A 137 9.68 -19.49 1.64
C LEU A 137 10.17 -19.67 3.09
N ASP A 138 11.47 -19.88 3.31
CA ASP A 138 12.06 -20.02 4.64
C ASP A 138 12.03 -18.70 5.43
N SER A 139 12.04 -17.54 4.74
CA SER A 139 11.85 -16.23 5.38
C SER A 139 10.48 -16.05 6.04
N ALA A 140 9.51 -16.94 5.77
CA ALA A 140 8.21 -16.94 6.42
C ALA A 140 8.25 -17.50 7.86
N ARG A 141 9.33 -18.17 8.26
CA ARG A 141 9.51 -18.73 9.60
C ARG A 141 9.90 -17.62 10.57
N ARG A 142 9.12 -17.46 11.64
CA ARG A 142 9.35 -16.48 12.70
C ARG A 142 10.16 -17.07 13.85
N ALA A 143 10.72 -16.19 14.69
CA ALA A 143 11.50 -16.57 15.87
C ALA A 143 10.70 -17.35 16.92
N ASP A 144 9.37 -17.19 16.93
CA ASP A 144 8.43 -17.93 17.79
C ASP A 144 8.09 -19.33 17.26
N GLY A 145 8.68 -19.74 16.13
CA GLY A 145 8.42 -21.03 15.48
C GLY A 145 7.19 -21.04 14.57
N SER A 146 6.40 -19.96 14.51
CA SER A 146 5.26 -19.85 13.60
C SER A 146 5.71 -19.62 12.15
N VAL A 147 4.87 -20.02 11.20
CA VAL A 147 5.11 -19.81 9.76
C VAL A 147 4.02 -18.91 9.20
N ALA A 148 4.41 -17.76 8.65
CA ALA A 148 3.50 -16.85 7.98
C ALA A 148 2.98 -17.49 6.67
N PRO A 149 1.71 -17.26 6.29
CA PRO A 149 1.27 -17.49 4.93
C PRO A 149 2.14 -16.71 3.95
N MET A 150 2.77 -17.43 3.02
CA MET A 150 3.73 -16.86 2.07
C MET A 150 3.51 -17.41 0.68
N ALA A 151 3.27 -16.51 -0.27
CA ALA A 151 3.36 -16.77 -1.69
C ALA A 151 4.69 -16.21 -2.23
N VAL A 152 5.10 -16.68 -3.39
CA VAL A 152 6.32 -16.22 -4.05
C VAL A 152 5.98 -15.55 -5.37
N LEU A 153 6.33 -14.29 -5.50
CA LEU A 153 6.21 -13.52 -6.74
C LEU A 153 7.50 -13.64 -7.54
N VAL A 154 7.39 -13.98 -8.82
CA VAL A 154 8.53 -14.08 -9.74
C VAL A 154 8.31 -13.15 -10.91
N GLN A 155 9.27 -12.25 -11.15
CA GLN A 155 9.25 -11.28 -12.25
C GLN A 155 10.63 -11.22 -12.90
N PRO A 156 10.77 -10.70 -14.13
CA PRO A 156 12.06 -10.34 -14.70
C PRO A 156 12.76 -9.31 -13.81
N MET A 157 14.07 -9.44 -13.66
CA MET A 157 14.86 -8.38 -13.04
C MET A 157 15.07 -7.27 -14.07
N LEU A 158 14.53 -6.08 -13.77
CA LEU A 158 14.71 -4.90 -14.59
C LEU A 158 15.88 -4.06 -14.06
N THR A 159 16.82 -3.72 -14.93
CA THR A 159 17.80 -2.66 -14.66
C THR A 159 17.13 -1.33 -14.94
N ALA A 160 16.78 -0.58 -13.89
CA ALA A 160 16.20 0.75 -14.02
C ALA A 160 17.31 1.79 -14.21
N ARG A 161 17.13 2.69 -15.17
CA ARG A 161 17.95 3.90 -15.33
C ARG A 161 17.71 4.86 -14.16
N VAL A 162 16.43 5.03 -13.81
CA VAL A 162 15.96 5.85 -12.69
C VAL A 162 14.78 5.15 -12.04
N GLY A 163 14.79 5.07 -10.71
CA GLY A 163 13.76 4.42 -9.93
C GLY A 163 13.46 5.20 -8.67
N GLY A 164 12.42 4.77 -7.96
CA GLY A 164 12.13 5.28 -6.63
C GLY A 164 10.68 5.11 -6.23
N VAL A 165 10.25 6.01 -5.36
CA VAL A 165 8.96 5.94 -4.67
C VAL A 165 8.13 7.17 -5.01
N MET A 166 6.84 6.98 -5.26
CA MET A 166 5.89 8.05 -5.48
C MET A 166 4.67 7.88 -4.58
N PHE A 167 4.35 8.93 -3.85
CA PHE A 167 3.13 9.05 -3.08
C PHE A 167 2.07 9.84 -3.86
N GLY A 168 0.90 9.25 -4.02
CA GLY A 168 -0.28 9.86 -4.64
C GLY A 168 -0.91 11.00 -3.83
N ALA A 169 -0.43 11.22 -2.60
CA ALA A 169 -0.65 12.38 -1.74
C ALA A 169 0.73 12.79 -1.18
N ASP A 170 0.87 14.00 -0.62
CA ASP A 170 2.08 14.39 0.12
C ASP A 170 1.94 13.93 1.58
N PRO A 171 2.65 12.87 2.01
CA PRO A 171 2.56 12.37 3.38
C PRO A 171 3.26 13.29 4.39
N VAL A 172 4.24 14.08 3.94
CA VAL A 172 5.07 14.96 4.78
C VAL A 172 4.30 16.22 5.16
N GLU A 173 3.67 16.88 4.18
CA GLU A 173 2.84 18.07 4.41
C GLU A 173 1.36 17.73 4.72
N GLY A 174 0.98 16.45 4.69
CA GLY A 174 -0.41 16.02 4.88
C GLY A 174 -1.35 16.54 3.80
N ARG A 175 -0.89 16.62 2.53
CA ARG A 175 -1.65 17.24 1.43
C ARG A 175 -2.15 16.23 0.42
N THR A 176 -3.46 16.18 0.23
CA THR A 176 -4.09 15.32 -0.79
C THR A 176 -4.20 15.98 -2.18
N ASP A 177 -3.82 17.26 -2.31
CA ASP A 177 -3.85 18.00 -3.58
C ASP A 177 -2.51 18.03 -4.32
N ARG A 178 -1.49 17.35 -3.77
CA ARG A 178 -0.14 17.22 -4.30
C ARG A 178 0.32 15.78 -4.25
N MET A 179 1.29 15.44 -5.09
CA MET A 179 1.99 14.16 -5.12
C MET A 179 3.47 14.41 -4.85
N LEU A 180 4.13 13.47 -4.19
CA LEU A 180 5.56 13.49 -3.94
C LEU A 180 6.22 12.35 -4.72
N VAL A 181 7.26 12.66 -5.49
CA VAL A 181 8.10 11.67 -6.19
C VAL A 181 9.51 11.80 -5.63
N SER A 182 10.05 10.72 -5.06
CA SER A 182 11.45 10.61 -4.65
C SER A 182 12.16 9.67 -5.61
N ALA A 183 13.19 10.15 -6.30
CA ALA A 183 13.87 9.41 -7.36
C ALA A 183 15.38 9.34 -7.14
N VAL A 184 15.99 8.22 -7.54
CA VAL A 184 17.44 7.97 -7.57
C VAL A 184 17.85 7.34 -8.89
N ARG A 185 19.14 7.41 -9.22
CA ARG A 185 19.69 6.63 -10.34
C ARG A 185 19.69 5.15 -9.95
N GLY A 186 19.38 4.28 -10.91
CA GLY A 186 19.24 2.85 -10.62
C GLY A 186 17.82 2.45 -10.20
N GLY A 187 17.72 1.34 -9.45
CA GLY A 187 16.46 0.80 -8.95
C GLY A 187 15.96 1.47 -7.66
N PRO A 188 14.72 1.17 -7.23
CA PRO A 188 14.14 1.70 -5.99
C PRO A 188 14.83 1.16 -4.72
N ASP A 189 15.56 0.04 -4.80
CA ASP A 189 16.19 -0.62 -3.64
C ASP A 189 17.18 0.30 -2.91
N SER A 190 17.86 1.20 -3.63
CA SER A 190 18.83 2.17 -3.07
C SER A 190 18.18 3.35 -2.33
N LEU A 191 16.88 3.63 -2.56
CA LEU A 191 16.12 4.61 -1.78
C LEU A 191 15.61 4.02 -0.47
N VAL A 192 15.16 2.77 -0.51
CA VAL A 192 14.59 2.08 0.66
C VAL A 192 15.67 1.75 1.70
N SER A 193 16.92 1.52 1.27
CA SER A 193 18.06 1.31 2.18
C SER A 193 18.56 2.60 2.87
N GLY A 194 18.12 3.78 2.42
CA GLY A 194 18.56 5.08 2.94
C GLY A 194 20.01 5.46 2.58
N GLU A 195 20.65 4.71 1.67
CA GLU A 195 22.07 4.88 1.33
C GLU A 195 22.33 6.04 0.36
N GLN A 196 21.33 6.51 -0.40
CA GLN A 196 21.47 7.61 -1.36
C GLN A 196 20.49 8.76 -1.12
N GLN A 197 20.99 9.99 -1.14
CA GLN A 197 20.17 11.20 -1.18
C GLN A 197 19.52 11.34 -2.56
N GLY A 198 18.23 11.04 -2.66
CA GLY A 198 17.45 11.17 -3.90
C GLY A 198 17.06 12.61 -4.24
N THR A 199 16.44 12.78 -5.41
CA THR A 199 15.78 14.03 -5.81
C THR A 199 14.28 13.93 -5.57
N ASN A 200 13.72 14.91 -4.86
CA ASN A 200 12.30 15.00 -4.57
C ASN A 200 11.62 15.99 -5.53
N TYR A 201 10.49 15.58 -6.10
CA TYR A 201 9.64 16.39 -6.97
C TYR A 201 8.23 16.46 -6.40
N TRP A 202 7.73 17.67 -6.16
CA TRP A 202 6.33 17.89 -5.80
C TRP A 202 5.54 18.22 -7.04
N LEU A 203 4.52 17.43 -7.31
CA LEU A 203 3.59 17.62 -8.41
C LEU A 203 2.23 18.03 -7.85
N SER A 204 1.50 18.88 -8.57
CA SER A 204 0.06 19.05 -8.33
C SER A 204 -0.70 17.77 -8.66
N GLY A 205 -1.94 17.62 -8.18
CA GLY A 205 -2.80 16.49 -8.57
C GLY A 205 -3.05 16.34 -10.09
N ARG A 206 -2.74 17.35 -10.90
CA ARG A 206 -2.81 17.28 -12.38
C ARG A 206 -1.49 16.91 -13.07
N GLY A 207 -0.39 16.82 -12.32
CA GLY A 207 0.95 16.50 -12.83
C GLY A 207 1.82 17.71 -13.19
N ARG A 208 1.41 18.93 -12.86
CA ARG A 208 2.28 20.13 -12.97
C ARG A 208 3.33 20.11 -11.87
N LEU A 209 4.61 20.26 -12.23
CA LEU A 209 5.72 20.42 -11.28
C LEU A 209 5.57 21.72 -10.49
N LEU A 210 5.61 21.61 -9.16
CA LEU A 210 5.48 22.73 -8.21
C LEU A 210 6.82 23.10 -7.59
N ARG A 211 7.59 22.10 -7.21
CA ARG A 211 8.87 22.24 -6.50
C ARG A 211 9.77 21.06 -6.82
N THR A 212 11.07 21.31 -6.89
CA THR A 212 12.11 20.28 -6.95
C THR A 212 13.10 20.54 -5.83
N GLU A 213 13.48 19.51 -5.11
CA GLU A 213 14.62 19.50 -4.20
C GLU A 213 15.58 18.42 -4.70
N ALA A 214 16.69 18.83 -5.30
CA ALA A 214 17.67 17.91 -5.86
C ALA A 214 18.94 17.90 -5.02
N ALA A 215 19.47 16.71 -4.78
CA ALA A 215 20.82 16.54 -4.23
C ALA A 215 21.90 16.90 -5.24
N GLU A 216 21.62 16.71 -6.54
CA GLU A 216 22.52 17.01 -7.66
C GLU A 216 22.00 18.17 -8.52
N ALA A 217 22.87 18.78 -9.33
CA ALA A 217 22.53 19.92 -10.19
C ALA A 217 21.60 19.55 -11.37
N GLU A 218 21.65 18.30 -11.84
CA GLU A 218 20.83 17.84 -12.98
C GLU A 218 19.57 17.08 -12.52
N PRO A 219 18.40 17.37 -13.09
CA PRO A 219 17.18 16.63 -12.79
C PRO A 219 17.27 15.17 -13.28
N LEU A 220 17.06 14.21 -12.39
CA LEU A 220 17.00 12.77 -12.71
C LEU A 220 15.82 12.39 -13.62
N LEU A 221 14.70 13.11 -13.51
CA LEU A 221 13.47 12.83 -14.26
C LEU A 221 13.10 14.00 -15.18
N THR A 222 12.75 13.67 -16.41
CA THR A 222 12.24 14.65 -17.38
C THR A 222 10.79 15.06 -17.04
N ARG A 223 10.33 16.21 -17.56
CA ARG A 223 8.92 16.64 -17.42
C ARG A 223 7.93 15.61 -17.98
N ARG A 224 8.30 14.89 -19.06
CA ARG A 224 7.47 13.83 -19.65
C ARG A 224 7.36 12.63 -18.71
N GLU A 225 8.44 12.26 -18.03
CA GLU A 225 8.45 11.18 -17.03
C GLU A 225 7.63 11.52 -15.80
N LEU A 226 7.79 12.74 -15.26
CA LEU A 226 6.96 13.24 -14.16
C LEU A 226 5.46 13.24 -14.51
N PHE A 227 5.11 13.61 -15.75
CA PHE A 227 3.74 13.53 -16.22
C PHE A 227 3.22 12.08 -16.30
N ARG A 228 4.05 11.13 -16.75
CA ARG A 228 3.71 9.70 -16.78
C ARG A 228 3.51 9.14 -15.37
N LEU A 229 4.34 9.53 -14.41
CA LEU A 229 4.19 9.19 -12.99
C LEU A 229 2.89 9.77 -12.41
N ALA A 230 2.61 11.06 -12.64
CA ALA A 230 1.36 11.65 -12.20
C ALA A 230 0.12 10.95 -12.81
N ARG A 231 0.20 10.52 -14.07
CA ARG A 231 -0.85 9.70 -14.70
C ARG A 231 -0.97 8.33 -14.04
N LEU A 232 0.15 7.67 -13.72
CA LEU A 232 0.18 6.41 -12.98
C LEU A 232 -0.50 6.56 -11.61
N ALA A 233 -0.16 7.60 -10.83
CA ALA A 233 -0.73 7.88 -9.52
C ALA A 233 -2.26 7.97 -9.55
N ARG A 234 -2.79 8.72 -10.55
CA ARG A 234 -4.23 8.91 -10.71
C ARG A 234 -4.95 7.62 -11.08
N ARG A 235 -4.37 6.83 -11.99
CA ARG A 235 -4.97 5.55 -12.39
C ARG A 235 -4.89 4.54 -11.25
N ALA A 236 -3.77 4.46 -10.54
CA ALA A 236 -3.63 3.62 -9.35
C ALA A 236 -4.67 3.99 -8.29
N ARG A 237 -4.89 5.29 -8.03
CA ARG A 237 -5.95 5.75 -7.14
C ARG A 237 -7.35 5.26 -7.54
N GLN A 238 -7.66 5.22 -8.84
CA GLN A 238 -8.93 4.69 -9.33
C GLN A 238 -9.05 3.18 -9.11
N VAL A 239 -7.95 2.43 -9.28
CA VAL A 239 -7.92 0.96 -9.11
C VAL A 239 -8.01 0.54 -7.64
N PHE A 240 -7.37 1.29 -6.75
CA PHE A 240 -7.25 0.94 -5.33
C PHE A 240 -8.16 1.76 -4.40
N GLY A 241 -8.90 2.74 -4.92
CA GLY A 241 -9.88 3.53 -4.16
C GLY A 241 -9.31 4.68 -3.32
N GLY A 242 -7.99 4.86 -3.29
CA GLY A 242 -7.33 5.88 -2.47
C GLY A 242 -5.94 6.24 -2.99
N PRO A 243 -5.29 7.29 -2.46
CA PRO A 243 -3.91 7.61 -2.81
C PRO A 243 -3.01 6.42 -2.46
N GLN A 244 -2.00 6.18 -3.30
CA GLN A 244 -1.12 5.03 -3.18
C GLN A 244 0.32 5.48 -2.96
N ASP A 245 1.07 4.70 -2.21
CA ASP A 245 2.52 4.62 -2.21
C ASP A 245 2.95 3.64 -3.29
N ILE A 246 3.74 4.11 -4.26
CA ILE A 246 4.08 3.38 -5.48
C ILE A 246 5.60 3.32 -5.66
N GLU A 247 6.15 2.10 -5.68
CA GLU A 247 7.51 1.87 -6.15
C GLU A 247 7.51 1.79 -7.68
N PHE A 248 8.39 2.53 -8.33
CA PHE A 248 8.47 2.63 -9.79
C PHE A 248 9.90 2.59 -10.32
N GLY A 249 10.02 2.33 -11.63
CA GLY A 249 11.27 2.43 -12.37
C GLY A 249 11.06 2.80 -13.82
N PHE A 250 11.99 3.56 -14.38
CA PHE A 250 12.16 3.73 -15.82
C PHE A 250 13.31 2.86 -16.29
N ASP A 251 13.06 2.02 -17.30
CA ASP A 251 14.15 1.29 -17.97
C ASP A 251 14.97 2.22 -18.89
N GLU A 252 16.01 1.67 -19.51
CA GLU A 252 16.87 2.37 -20.46
C GLU A 252 16.10 2.90 -21.69
N ASP A 253 15.03 2.20 -22.11
CA ASP A 253 14.13 2.64 -23.18
C ASP A 253 13.16 3.75 -22.72
N GLY A 254 13.22 4.14 -21.44
CA GLY A 254 12.35 5.11 -20.83
C GLY A 254 10.92 4.62 -20.63
N ARG A 255 10.65 3.30 -20.60
CA ARG A 255 9.35 2.75 -20.23
C ARG A 255 9.19 2.76 -18.71
N LEU A 256 8.03 3.20 -18.26
CA LEU A 256 7.67 3.25 -16.85
C LEU A 256 7.14 1.88 -16.41
N TRP A 257 7.61 1.40 -15.26
CA TRP A 257 7.16 0.18 -14.62
C TRP A 257 6.73 0.45 -13.17
N LEU A 258 5.64 -0.20 -12.74
CA LEU A 258 5.17 -0.24 -11.36
C LEU A 258 5.66 -1.53 -10.72
N PHE A 259 6.46 -1.42 -9.66
CA PHE A 259 7.03 -2.55 -8.92
C PHE A 259 6.24 -2.91 -7.66
N GLN A 260 5.54 -1.93 -7.08
CA GLN A 260 4.63 -2.13 -5.95
C GLN A 260 3.62 -0.98 -5.86
N SER A 261 2.45 -1.26 -5.27
CA SER A 261 1.45 -0.27 -4.89
C SER A 261 0.85 -0.66 -3.54
N ARG A 262 0.80 0.29 -2.61
CA ARG A 262 0.25 0.13 -1.26
C ARG A 262 -0.61 1.34 -0.90
N PRO A 263 -1.63 1.23 -0.04
CA PRO A 263 -2.30 2.40 0.49
C PRO A 263 -1.34 3.26 1.34
N ILE A 264 -1.49 4.58 1.28
CA ILE A 264 -0.79 5.48 2.21
C ILE A 264 -1.50 5.39 3.57
N THR A 265 -0.85 4.81 4.57
CA THR A 265 -1.41 4.59 5.91
C THR A 265 -1.05 5.70 6.90
N SER A 266 0.04 6.43 6.65
CA SER A 266 0.49 7.55 7.48
C SER A 266 0.50 8.85 6.68
N MET A 267 -0.22 9.84 7.19
CA MET A 267 -0.17 11.22 6.70
C MET A 267 0.05 12.14 7.89
N ALA A 268 0.91 13.15 7.72
CA ALA A 268 1.03 14.21 8.71
C ALA A 268 -0.35 14.83 8.97
N ALA A 269 -0.74 14.91 10.24
CA ALA A 269 -2.01 15.49 10.64
C ALA A 269 -2.01 16.97 10.26
N ARG A 270 -2.86 17.33 9.30
CA ARG A 270 -3.03 18.73 8.91
C ARG A 270 -4.26 19.31 9.59
N PRO A 271 -4.15 20.44 10.29
CA PRO A 271 -5.33 21.15 10.77
C PRO A 271 -6.23 21.48 9.58
N SER A 272 -7.54 21.31 9.74
CA SER A 272 -8.48 21.69 8.68
C SER A 272 -8.27 23.15 8.29
N ARG A 273 -8.63 23.52 7.05
CA ARG A 273 -8.46 24.91 6.56
C ARG A 273 -9.19 25.97 7.40
N ARG A 274 -10.14 25.54 8.22
CA ARG A 274 -10.92 26.36 9.17
C ARG A 274 -10.59 26.03 10.63
N ALA A 275 -9.55 25.25 10.89
CA ALA A 275 -9.13 24.94 12.24
C ALA A 275 -8.70 26.22 12.95
N ARG A 276 -9.11 26.31 14.21
CA ARG A 276 -8.77 27.42 15.08
C ARG A 276 -7.38 27.18 15.64
N LEU A 277 -6.58 28.24 15.67
CA LEU A 277 -5.28 28.20 16.35
C LEU A 277 -5.51 28.63 17.80
N LEU A 278 -5.78 27.64 18.65
CA LEU A 278 -5.95 27.87 20.08
C LEU A 278 -4.59 27.79 20.77
N GLY A 279 -4.33 28.75 21.65
CA GLY A 279 -3.13 28.74 22.45
C GLY A 279 -3.27 29.62 23.70
N PRO A 280 -2.30 29.56 24.61
CA PRO A 280 -2.36 30.29 25.88
C PRO A 280 -2.39 31.81 25.66
N GLY A 281 -1.71 32.33 24.62
CA GLY A 281 -1.82 33.73 24.21
C GLY A 281 -1.62 34.74 25.35
N PRO A 282 -2.22 35.94 25.25
CA PRO A 282 -2.19 36.93 26.34
C PRO A 282 -2.98 36.48 27.57
N VAL A 283 -3.90 35.52 27.42
CA VAL A 283 -4.77 35.08 28.52
C VAL A 283 -4.03 34.23 29.55
N ALA A 284 -2.86 33.70 29.18
CA ALA A 284 -1.96 32.98 30.08
C ALA A 284 -1.45 33.85 31.24
N GLU A 285 -1.30 35.15 31.02
CA GLU A 285 -0.89 36.09 32.09
C GLU A 285 -1.99 36.27 33.14
N THR A 286 -3.25 36.08 32.74
CA THR A 286 -4.42 36.21 33.62
C THR A 286 -4.80 34.87 34.26
N LEU A 287 -4.69 33.77 33.51
CA LEU A 287 -5.08 32.42 33.90
C LEU A 287 -3.96 31.43 33.53
N PRO A 288 -2.84 31.41 34.30
CA PRO A 288 -1.66 30.60 33.97
C PRO A 288 -1.85 29.11 34.25
N ASP A 289 -2.69 28.79 35.25
CA ASP A 289 -2.85 27.45 35.78
C ASP A 289 -4.04 26.70 35.18
N GLN A 290 -4.11 25.40 35.50
CA GLN A 290 -5.25 24.57 35.12
C GLN A 290 -6.46 24.92 35.99
N LEU A 291 -7.57 25.26 35.35
CA LEU A 291 -8.82 25.70 35.94
C LEU A 291 -9.67 24.51 36.35
N LEU A 292 -10.36 24.66 37.47
CA LEU A 292 -11.45 23.79 37.90
C LEU A 292 -12.73 24.12 37.11
N PRO A 293 -13.68 23.18 36.96
CA PRO A 293 -14.90 23.40 36.18
C PRO A 293 -15.68 24.68 36.56
N LEU A 294 -15.75 24.99 37.86
CA LEU A 294 -16.43 26.19 38.34
C LEU A 294 -15.66 27.47 37.96
N GLU A 295 -14.32 27.43 37.92
CA GLU A 295 -13.49 28.56 37.50
C GLU A 295 -13.61 28.80 36.00
N GLU A 296 -13.78 27.74 35.19
CA GLU A 296 -14.08 27.88 33.77
C GLU A 296 -15.39 28.66 33.54
N ASP A 297 -16.45 28.27 34.25
CA ASP A 297 -17.77 28.91 34.12
C ASP A 297 -17.77 30.35 34.62
N LEU A 298 -17.10 30.63 35.74
CA LEU A 298 -17.09 31.94 36.37
C LEU A 298 -16.14 32.93 35.69
N TRP A 299 -15.02 32.48 35.13
CA TRP A 299 -13.98 33.37 34.60
C TRP A 299 -13.88 33.32 33.07
N VAL A 300 -13.84 32.13 32.48
CA VAL A 300 -13.57 31.97 31.04
C VAL A 300 -14.76 32.43 30.22
N ALA A 301 -15.99 32.04 30.59
CA ALA A 301 -17.17 32.40 29.81
C ALA A 301 -17.49 33.92 29.80
N PRO A 302 -17.44 34.65 30.94
CA PRO A 302 -17.61 36.10 30.91
C PRO A 302 -16.48 36.82 30.18
N MET A 303 -15.23 36.39 30.39
CA MET A 303 -14.07 36.97 29.71
C MET A 303 -14.14 36.76 28.19
N ALA A 304 -14.56 35.58 27.72
CA ALA A 304 -14.80 35.30 26.31
C ALA A 304 -15.82 36.27 25.70
N ARG A 305 -16.92 36.56 26.40
CA ARG A 305 -17.94 37.53 25.97
C ARG A 305 -17.39 38.97 25.95
N GLY A 306 -16.65 39.36 26.98
CA GLY A 306 -16.05 40.69 27.07
C GLY A 306 -15.06 40.95 25.94
N ILE A 307 -14.15 40.00 25.68
CA ILE A 307 -13.19 40.08 24.57
C ILE A 307 -13.91 40.10 23.23
N ALA A 308 -14.92 39.26 23.02
CA ALA A 308 -15.69 39.26 21.78
C ALA A 308 -16.38 40.61 21.53
N ALA A 309 -16.96 41.23 22.57
CA ALA A 309 -17.57 42.55 22.45
C ALA A 309 -16.52 43.63 22.13
N ALA A 310 -15.35 43.59 22.77
CA ALA A 310 -14.26 44.53 22.49
C ALA A 310 -13.76 44.43 21.04
N LEU A 311 -13.58 43.20 20.52
CA LEU A 311 -13.17 42.98 19.12
C LEU A 311 -14.23 43.42 18.12
N ASP A 312 -15.53 43.25 18.45
CA ASP A 312 -16.63 43.73 17.61
C ASP A 312 -16.67 45.27 17.56
N ILE A 313 -16.59 45.92 18.73
CA ILE A 313 -16.58 47.38 18.84
C ILE A 313 -15.36 47.97 18.12
N GLY A 314 -14.19 47.36 18.29
CA GLY A 314 -12.95 47.78 17.65
C GLY A 314 -12.87 47.47 16.15
N GLY A 315 -13.80 46.69 15.60
CA GLY A 315 -13.80 46.28 14.20
C GLY A 315 -12.61 45.41 13.80
N THR A 316 -11.92 44.81 14.78
CA THR A 316 -10.69 44.03 14.57
C THR A 316 -10.97 42.57 14.19
N ALA A 317 -12.22 42.10 14.35
CA ALA A 317 -12.65 40.77 13.93
C ALA A 317 -14.07 40.80 13.31
N PRO A 318 -14.35 39.95 12.29
CA PRO A 318 -15.68 39.85 11.69
C PRO A 318 -16.75 39.36 12.68
N ARG A 319 -17.88 40.10 12.81
CA ARG A 319 -19.06 39.72 13.62
C ARG A 319 -19.57 38.30 13.40
N ARG A 320 -19.40 37.75 12.21
CA ARG A 320 -19.81 36.37 11.89
C ARG A 320 -18.95 35.35 12.64
N LEU A 321 -17.64 35.59 12.73
CA LEU A 321 -16.72 34.69 13.42
C LEU A 321 -16.93 34.73 14.93
N LEU A 322 -17.04 35.94 15.49
CA LEU A 322 -17.29 36.17 16.93
C LEU A 322 -18.58 35.51 17.43
N ARG A 323 -19.61 35.38 16.57
CA ARG A 323 -20.86 34.68 16.88
C ARG A 323 -20.79 33.16 16.72
N SER A 324 -19.87 32.67 15.91
CA SER A 324 -19.78 31.24 15.57
C SER A 324 -18.93 30.43 16.54
N ALA A 325 -17.98 31.06 17.24
CA ALA A 325 -17.11 30.40 18.18
C ALA A 325 -16.60 31.40 19.25
N PRO A 326 -16.43 30.96 20.50
CA PRO A 326 -15.97 31.85 21.57
C PRO A 326 -14.48 32.17 21.37
N VAL A 327 -14.09 33.44 21.48
CA VAL A 327 -12.70 33.90 21.30
C VAL A 327 -11.75 33.26 22.32
N LEU A 328 -12.28 32.92 23.50
CA LEU A 328 -11.59 32.25 24.59
C LEU A 328 -12.38 30.99 24.99
N THR A 329 -11.68 29.89 25.24
CA THR A 329 -12.24 28.60 25.66
C THR A 329 -11.26 27.90 26.62
N THR A 330 -11.60 26.71 27.10
CA THR A 330 -10.65 25.81 27.76
C THR A 330 -10.26 24.63 26.87
N VAL A 331 -9.01 24.16 27.00
CA VAL A 331 -8.51 22.93 26.37
C VAL A 331 -7.76 22.14 27.45
N GLY A 332 -8.31 20.98 27.84
CA GLY A 332 -7.71 20.16 28.91
C GLY A 332 -7.62 20.89 30.25
N GLY A 333 -8.60 21.75 30.58
CA GLY A 333 -8.60 22.56 31.80
C GLY A 333 -7.75 23.83 31.73
N ARG A 334 -7.09 24.15 30.63
CA ARG A 334 -6.29 25.38 30.50
C ARG A 334 -7.00 26.42 29.64
N ALA A 335 -6.93 27.68 30.05
CA ALA A 335 -7.43 28.79 29.24
C ALA A 335 -6.68 28.85 27.88
N ALA A 336 -7.43 28.89 26.79
CA ALA A 336 -6.91 28.92 25.44
C ALA A 336 -7.70 29.94 24.59
N ALA A 337 -6.99 30.91 24.05
CA ALA A 337 -7.54 31.93 23.17
C ALA A 337 -7.30 31.61 21.69
N ASP A 338 -8.18 32.14 20.84
CA ASP A 338 -7.98 32.13 19.40
C ASP A 338 -6.92 33.15 18.99
N LEU A 339 -5.71 32.66 18.75
CA LEU A 339 -4.56 33.51 18.50
C LEU A 339 -4.69 34.32 17.20
N ARG A 340 -5.49 33.85 16.24
CA ARG A 340 -5.76 34.59 15.00
C ARG A 340 -6.78 35.70 15.23
N LEU A 341 -7.86 35.44 15.97
CA LEU A 341 -8.85 36.49 16.29
C LEU A 341 -8.27 37.58 17.18
N LEU A 342 -7.31 37.23 18.05
CA LEU A 342 -6.58 38.20 18.86
C LEU A 342 -5.46 38.93 18.11
N GLY A 343 -5.16 38.55 16.86
CA GLY A 343 -4.04 39.13 16.11
C GLY A 343 -2.66 38.78 16.65
N ALA A 344 -2.56 37.78 17.54
CA ALA A 344 -1.31 37.29 18.12
C ALA A 344 -0.46 36.49 17.10
N VAL A 345 -1.10 36.00 16.03
CA VAL A 345 -0.43 35.31 14.92
C VAL A 345 -0.97 35.87 13.60
N PRO A 346 -0.12 36.13 12.59
CA PRO A 346 -0.56 36.59 11.29
C PRO A 346 -1.55 35.60 10.62
N PRO A 347 -2.44 36.12 9.74
CA PRO A 347 -3.54 35.34 9.15
C PRO A 347 -3.11 34.14 8.30
#